data_AF-A0A920WNG3-F1
#
_entry.id   AF-A0A920WNG3-F1
#
_cell.length_a   1.000
_cell.length_b   1.000
_cell.length_c   1.000
_cell.angle_alpha   90.00
_cell.angle_beta   90.00
_cell.angle_gamma   90.00
#
_symmetry.space_group_name_H-M   'P 1'
#
loop_
_entity.id
_entity.type
_entity.pdbx_description
1 polymer ?
#
loop_
_entity_poly.entity_id
_entity_poly.type
_entity_poly.pdbx_seq_one_letter_code
_entity_poly.pdbx_strand_id
1 'polypeptide(L)'
;MLVPAGLVLHDHLALAEPTLLQRAGLARIGPAAVDTDAADFTQQARGLALEVRCREPHDVLPAGPGATTEVAAIEAFLCSPNRPDVVLDEAGRRRLPVS
;
A
#
# COMPACT_ATOMS: atom_id res chain seq x y z
N MET A 1 -2.85 2.47 7.12
CA MET A 1 -2.68 3.23 8.38
C MET A 1 -1.23 3.67 8.52
N LEU A 2 -0.97 4.89 9.00
CA LEU A 2 0.39 5.36 9.26
C LEU A 2 0.76 5.09 10.73
N VAL A 3 1.90 4.48 10.97
CA VAL A 3 2.44 4.15 12.30
C VAL A 3 3.87 4.67 12.43
N PRO A 4 4.45 4.76 13.65
CA PRO A 4 5.85 5.18 13.81
C PRO A 4 6.84 4.31 13.02
N ALA A 5 6.55 3.02 12.85
CA ALA A 5 7.38 2.08 12.11
C ALA A 5 7.21 2.12 10.58
N GLY A 6 6.19 2.81 10.05
CA GLY A 6 5.93 2.88 8.61
C GLY A 6 4.45 2.97 8.24
N LEU A 7 4.06 2.21 7.22
CA LEU A 7 2.71 2.17 6.69
C LEU A 7 2.18 0.74 6.76
N VAL A 8 1.00 0.56 7.35
CA VAL A 8 0.34 -0.74 7.41
C VAL A 8 -0.86 -0.78 6.48
N LEU A 9 -0.89 -1.73 5.55
CA LEU A 9 -2.09 -2.04 4.77
C LEU A 9 -2.89 -3.11 5.52
N HIS A 10 -4.12 -2.75 5.92
CA HIS A 10 -4.98 -3.54 6.81
C HIS A 10 -6.29 -3.99 6.14
N ASP A 11 -6.38 -3.90 4.82
CA ASP A 11 -7.60 -4.29 4.11
C ASP A 11 -7.69 -5.82 4.01
N HIS A 12 -8.60 -6.41 4.79
CA HIS A 12 -8.82 -7.86 4.87
C HIS A 12 -9.51 -8.45 3.64
N LEU A 13 -10.10 -7.60 2.78
CA LEU A 13 -10.62 -8.04 1.49
C LEU A 13 -9.51 -8.11 0.43
N ALA A 14 -8.41 -7.38 0.65
CA ALA A 14 -7.26 -7.36 -0.26
C ALA A 14 -6.11 -8.26 0.18
N LEU A 15 -5.87 -8.40 1.49
CA LEU A 15 -4.81 -9.21 2.07
C LEU A 15 -5.38 -10.16 3.13
N ALA A 16 -4.91 -11.41 3.14
CA ALA A 16 -5.27 -12.38 4.17
C ALA A 16 -4.67 -12.00 5.55
N GLU A 17 -3.52 -11.31 5.54
CA GLU A 17 -2.90 -10.77 6.74
C GLU A 17 -2.49 -9.30 6.51
N PRO A 18 -2.67 -8.41 7.50
CA PRO A 18 -2.15 -7.06 7.40
C PRO A 18 -0.63 -7.04 7.23
N THR A 19 -0.14 -6.17 6.36
CA THR A 19 1.30 -6.05 6.09
C THR A 19 1.84 -4.68 6.46
N LEU A 20 2.96 -4.66 7.19
CA LEU A 20 3.70 -3.45 7.53
C LEU A 20 4.83 -3.24 6.51
N LEU A 21 4.75 -2.15 5.76
CA LEU A 21 5.90 -1.62 5.05
C LEU A 21 6.68 -0.71 6.00
N GLN A 22 7.90 -1.13 6.33
CA GLN A 22 8.80 -0.37 7.18
C GLN A 22 9.21 0.94 6.51
N ARG A 23 9.46 1.99 7.29
CA ARG A 23 9.95 3.29 6.80
C ARG A 23 11.17 3.18 5.89
N ALA A 24 12.10 2.31 6.27
CA ALA A 24 13.32 2.05 5.51
C ALA A 24 13.05 1.30 4.18
N GLY A 25 11.90 0.63 4.05
CA GLY A 25 11.47 -0.03 2.81
C GLY A 25 10.60 0.84 1.89
N LEU A 26 10.09 1.98 2.35
CA LEU A 26 9.25 2.86 1.52
C LEU A 26 10.10 3.71 0.56
N ALA A 27 9.91 3.54 -0.75
CA ALA A 27 10.55 4.38 -1.77
C ALA A 27 9.73 5.63 -2.09
N ARG A 28 8.40 5.50 -2.21
CA ARG A 28 7.47 6.57 -2.58
C ARG A 28 6.06 6.30 -2.07
N ILE A 29 5.33 7.34 -1.71
CA ILE A 29 3.87 7.34 -1.48
C ILE A 29 3.30 8.53 -2.24
N GLY A 30 2.33 8.31 -3.12
CA GLY A 30 1.73 9.41 -3.87
C GLY A 30 0.49 9.00 -4.65
N PRO A 31 -0.10 9.92 -5.43
CA PRO A 31 -1.15 9.56 -6.38
C PRO A 31 -0.68 8.44 -7.31
N ALA A 32 -1.58 7.50 -7.59
CA ALA A 32 -1.32 6.42 -8.54
C ALA A 32 -1.11 6.98 -9.96
N ALA A 33 -0.13 6.43 -10.68
CA ALA A 33 0.04 6.72 -12.09
C ALA A 33 -1.01 5.95 -12.92
N VAL A 34 -1.40 6.50 -14.07
CA VAL A 34 -2.44 5.92 -14.93
C VAL A 34 -2.05 4.53 -15.46
N ASP A 35 -0.78 4.34 -15.84
CA ASP A 35 -0.26 3.11 -16.44
C ASP A 35 0.70 2.37 -15.50
N THR A 36 0.39 2.37 -14.22
CA THR A 36 1.20 1.69 -13.20
C THR A 36 1.08 0.17 -13.28
N ASP A 37 2.16 -0.52 -12.95
CA ASP A 37 2.28 -1.98 -12.82
C ASP A 37 2.10 -2.46 -11.36
N ALA A 38 1.74 -1.54 -10.46
CA ALA A 38 1.53 -1.83 -9.04
C ALA A 38 0.40 -2.85 -8.81
N ALA A 39 0.58 -3.72 -7.82
CA ALA A 39 -0.46 -4.66 -7.41
C ALA A 39 -1.71 -3.92 -6.91
N ASP A 40 -2.87 -4.25 -7.47
CA ASP A 40 -4.12 -3.55 -7.14
C ASP A 40 -4.78 -4.14 -5.87
N PHE A 41 -4.64 -3.42 -4.76
CA PHE A 41 -5.33 -3.70 -3.49
C PHE A 41 -6.42 -2.68 -3.18
N THR A 42 -6.93 -1.96 -4.18
CA THR A 42 -7.98 -0.95 -4.01
C THR A 42 -9.36 -1.54 -3.77
N GLN A 43 -9.55 -2.84 -4.05
CA GLN A 43 -10.87 -3.49 -4.05
C GLN A 43 -11.87 -2.81 -4.97
N GLN A 44 -11.39 -2.21 -6.06
CA GLN A 44 -12.19 -1.42 -7.00
C GLN A 44 -12.95 -0.28 -6.30
N ALA A 45 -12.40 0.23 -5.18
CA ALA A 45 -12.94 1.36 -4.47
C ALA A 45 -12.88 2.62 -5.35
N ARG A 46 -13.95 3.40 -5.30
CA ARG A 46 -14.05 4.66 -6.04
C ARG A 46 -13.21 5.73 -5.35
N GLY A 47 -12.51 6.54 -6.14
CA GLY A 47 -11.75 7.70 -5.66
C GLY A 47 -10.31 7.70 -6.15
N LEU A 48 -9.49 8.57 -5.55
CA LEU A 48 -8.06 8.64 -5.85
C LEU A 48 -7.33 7.50 -5.15
N ALA A 49 -6.81 6.56 -5.93
CA ALA A 49 -5.88 5.55 -5.42
C ALA A 49 -4.52 6.19 -5.13
N LEU A 50 -3.89 5.74 -4.05
CA LEU A 50 -2.50 6.01 -3.75
C LEU A 50 -1.66 4.83 -4.17
N GLU A 51 -0.53 5.11 -4.80
CA GLU A 51 0.52 4.12 -5.07
C GLU A 51 1.61 4.24 -4.01
N VAL A 52 1.97 3.08 -3.46
CA VAL A 52 3.07 2.92 -2.52
C VAL A 52 4.14 2.06 -3.21
N ARG A 53 5.34 2.60 -3.39
CA ARG A 53 6.48 1.86 -3.94
C ARG A 53 7.44 1.43 -2.84
N CYS A 54 7.94 0.21 -2.97
CA CYS A 54 8.96 -0.38 -2.12
C CYS A 54 10.36 -0.09 -2.68
N ARG A 55 11.37 0.00 -1.80
CA ARG A 55 12.79 0.08 -2.20
C ARG A 55 13.33 -1.27 -2.67
N GLU A 56 12.79 -2.34 -2.09
CA GLU A 56 13.08 -3.74 -2.38
C GLU A 56 11.74 -4.48 -2.45
N PRO A 57 11.63 -5.59 -3.21
CA PRO A 57 10.41 -6.39 -3.24
C PRO A 57 9.93 -6.74 -1.84
N HIS A 58 8.64 -6.53 -1.57
CA HIS A 58 8.02 -6.72 -0.27
C HIS A 58 7.02 -7.87 -0.34
N ASP A 59 7.14 -8.84 0.56
CA ASP A 59 6.23 -9.97 0.60
C ASP A 59 4.88 -9.59 1.20
N VAL A 60 3.82 -9.97 0.50
CA VAL A 60 2.43 -9.83 0.93
C VAL A 60 1.70 -11.14 0.77
N LEU A 61 0.58 -11.28 1.46
CA LEU A 61 -0.30 -12.44 1.37
C LEU A 61 -1.66 -11.95 0.83
N PRO A 62 -1.87 -11.88 -0.50
CA PRO A 62 -3.11 -11.38 -1.09
C PRO A 62 -4.31 -12.23 -0.68
N ALA A 63 -5.46 -11.63 -0.38
CA ALA A 63 -6.67 -12.39 -0.08
C ALA A 63 -7.14 -13.14 -1.34
N GLY A 64 -7.56 -14.40 -1.18
CA GLY A 64 -8.04 -15.24 -2.27
C GLY A 64 -9.19 -16.16 -1.85
N PRO A 65 -10.05 -16.59 -2.80
CA PRO A 65 -11.11 -17.55 -2.51
C PRO A 65 -10.54 -18.97 -2.40
N GLY A 66 -10.01 -19.38 -1.24
CA GLY A 66 -9.57 -20.76 -1.03
C GLY A 66 -8.50 -20.97 0.04
N ALA A 67 -8.20 -22.23 0.34
CA ALA A 67 -7.29 -22.67 1.41
C ALA A 67 -5.79 -22.47 1.12
N THR A 68 -5.43 -21.96 -0.04
CA THR A 68 -4.02 -21.74 -0.45
C THR A 68 -3.82 -20.28 -0.81
N THR A 69 -3.58 -19.47 0.21
CA THR A 69 -3.09 -18.11 0.01
C THR A 69 -1.58 -18.19 -0.18
N GLU A 70 -1.07 -17.75 -1.34
CA GLU A 70 0.36 -17.77 -1.64
C GLU A 70 1.00 -16.41 -1.36
N VAL A 71 2.24 -16.43 -0.87
CA VAL A 71 3.03 -15.21 -0.68
C VAL A 71 3.42 -14.66 -2.04
N ALA A 72 3.20 -13.37 -2.26
CA ALA A 72 3.58 -12.64 -3.45
C ALA A 72 4.57 -11.53 -3.09
N ALA A 73 5.70 -11.46 -3.80
CA ALA A 73 6.63 -10.34 -3.71
C ALA A 73 6.14 -9.19 -4.62
N ILE A 74 6.02 -7.98 -4.07
CA ILE A 74 5.55 -6.79 -4.79
C ILE A 74 6.56 -5.65 -4.75
N GLU A 75 6.70 -4.95 -5.87
CA GLU A 75 7.53 -3.73 -5.95
C GLU A 75 6.71 -2.47 -5.62
N ALA A 76 5.40 -2.52 -5.87
CA ALA A 76 4.47 -1.44 -5.59
C ALA A 76 3.05 -1.99 -5.40
N PHE A 77 2.21 -1.24 -4.71
CA PHE A 77 0.77 -1.53 -4.62
C PHE A 77 -0.09 -0.27 -4.62
N LEU A 78 -1.35 -0.45 -5.03
CA LEU A 78 -2.40 0.55 -4.98
C LEU A 78 -3.31 0.32 -3.77
N CYS A 79 -3.65 1.38 -3.06
CA CYS A 79 -4.70 1.35 -2.04
C CYS A 79 -5.53 2.64 -2.07
N SER A 80 -6.80 2.55 -1.63
CA SER A 80 -7.75 3.65 -1.70
C SER A 80 -8.22 4.05 -0.29
N PRO A 81 -7.40 4.80 0.48
CA PRO A 81 -7.85 5.32 1.77
C PRO A 81 -8.99 6.33 1.57
N ASN A 82 -9.95 6.37 2.49
CA ASN A 82 -11.11 7.28 2.41
C ASN A 82 -10.76 8.77 2.29
N ARG A 83 -9.59 9.17 2.77
CA ARG A 83 -9.09 10.56 2.76
C ARG A 83 -7.63 10.58 2.30
N PRO A 84 -7.37 10.42 0.99
CA PRO A 84 -6.00 10.32 0.47
C PRO A 84 -5.20 11.60 0.71
N ASP A 85 -5.85 12.76 0.69
CA ASP A 85 -5.29 14.06 1.04
C ASP A 85 -4.69 14.08 2.46
N VAL A 86 -5.46 13.61 3.45
CA VAL A 86 -5.01 13.57 4.85
C VAL A 86 -3.89 12.57 5.05
N VAL A 87 -3.95 11.43 4.35
CA VAL A 87 -2.89 10.43 4.41
C VAL A 87 -1.58 10.99 3.88
N LEU A 88 -1.61 11.72 2.76
CA LEU A 88 -0.41 12.33 2.16
C LEU A 88 0.15 13.47 3.04
N ASP A 89 -0.70 14.36 3.56
CA ASP A 89 -0.28 15.43 4.48
C ASP A 89 0.38 14.86 5.75
N GLU A 90 -0.24 13.86 6.37
CA GLU A 90 0.30 13.21 7.55
C GLU A 90 1.58 12.40 7.25
N ALA A 91 1.67 11.74 6.10
CA ALA A 91 2.89 11.07 5.65
C ALA A 91 4.04 12.08 5.49
N GLY A 92 3.76 13.25 4.92
CA GLY A 92 4.72 14.36 4.80
C GLY A 92 5.18 14.86 6.17
N ARG A 93 4.27 15.13 7.11
CA ARG A 93 4.61 15.51 8.50
C ARG A 93 5.49 14.48 9.20
N ARG A 94 5.26 13.20 8.92
CA ARG A 94 6.06 12.09 9.44
C ARG A 94 7.35 11.86 8.68
N ARG A 95 7.72 12.69 7.70
CA ARG A 95 8.92 12.56 6.86
C ARG A 95 8.98 11.20 6.15
N LEU A 96 7.85 10.73 5.65
CA LEU A 96 7.78 9.63 4.67
C LEU A 96 8.01 10.19 3.26
N PRO A 97 8.44 9.38 2.28
CA PRO A 97 8.76 9.87 0.94
C PRO A 97 7.49 10.13 0.13
N VAL A 98 6.91 11.32 0.29
CA VAL A 98 5.70 11.77 -0.43
C VAL A 98 6.06 12.50 -1.72
N SER A 99 5.29 12.29 -2.80
CA SER A 99 5.43 13.01 -4.09
C SER A 99 4.15 13.05 -4.90
#